data_AF-A0A1F4RQ43-F1
#
_entry.id   AF-A0A1F4RQ43-F1
#
_cell.length_a   1.000
_cell.length_b   1.000
_cell.length_c   1.000
_cell.angle_alpha   90.00
_cell.angle_beta   90.00
_cell.angle_gamma   90.00
#
_symmetry.space_group_name_H-M   'P 1'
#
loop_
_entity.id
_entity.type
_entity.pdbx_description
1 polymer ?
#
loop_
_entity_poly.entity_id
_entity_poly.type
_entity_poly.pdbx_seq_one_letter_code
_entity_poly.pdbx_strand_id
1 'polypeptide(L)'
;MNSETKPGKMPKEEFIQQVGSLELLHDKAIAKLAEQLHKYEKKYNLRSEIFYKLIVGTPAEDTSDFIEWAICYRSYFRTLQSKFSIGEGGTGVF
;
A
#
# COMPACT_ATOMS: atom_id res chain seq x y z
N MET A 1 -20.42 8.61 38.39
CA MET A 1 -19.42 7.70 38.98
C MET A 1 -18.97 6.74 37.91
N ASN A 2 -17.66 6.52 37.86
CA ASN A 2 -16.88 5.98 36.75
C ASN A 2 -17.25 4.55 36.37
N SER A 3 -17.38 4.28 35.08
CA SER A 3 -17.29 2.93 34.53
C SER A 3 -15.92 2.77 33.87
N GLU A 4 -14.94 2.35 34.67
CA GLU A 4 -13.59 1.97 34.25
C GLU A 4 -13.65 0.89 33.16
N THR A 5 -13.21 1.23 31.95
CA THR A 5 -13.09 0.29 30.83
C THR A 5 -11.80 -0.51 31.02
N LYS A 6 -11.92 -1.73 31.58
CA LYS A 6 -10.80 -2.69 31.67
C LYS A 6 -10.31 -3.07 30.26
N PRO A 7 -8.99 -3.25 30.04
CA PRO A 7 -8.46 -3.68 28.75
C PRO A 7 -8.84 -5.15 28.51
N GLY A 8 -9.94 -5.37 27.79
CA GLY A 8 -10.43 -6.70 27.44
C GLY A 8 -9.44 -7.41 26.53
N LYS A 9 -8.93 -8.56 26.97
CA LYS A 9 -8.17 -9.48 26.11
C LYS A 9 -9.09 -9.93 24.97
N MET A 10 -8.78 -9.52 23.75
CA MET A 10 -9.52 -9.92 22.56
C MET A 10 -9.40 -11.46 22.38
N PRO A 11 -10.51 -12.19 22.21
CA PRO A 11 -10.47 -13.64 22.05
C PRO A 11 -9.78 -14.03 20.73
N LYS A 12 -9.05 -15.14 20.76
CA LYS A 12 -8.19 -15.60 19.65
C LYS A 12 -8.95 -15.74 18.33
N GLU A 13 -10.22 -16.15 18.37
CA GLU A 13 -11.08 -16.29 17.19
C GLU A 13 -11.42 -14.94 16.53
N GLU A 14 -11.71 -13.90 17.33
CA GLU A 14 -11.93 -12.55 16.82
C GLU A 14 -10.65 -11.93 16.26
N PHE A 15 -9.50 -12.22 16.89
CA PHE A 15 -8.20 -11.80 16.37
C PHE A 15 -7.91 -12.46 15.00
N ILE A 16 -8.13 -13.77 14.86
CA ILE A 16 -7.93 -14.49 13.59
C ILE A 16 -8.86 -13.95 12.49
N GLN A 17 -10.13 -13.66 12.80
CA GLN A 17 -11.05 -13.05 11.84
C GLN A 17 -10.61 -11.64 11.43
N GLN A 18 -10.13 -10.81 12.36
CA GLN A 18 -9.66 -9.47 12.06
C GLN A 18 -8.39 -9.51 11.20
N VAL A 19 -7.43 -10.38 11.53
CA VAL A 19 -6.20 -10.56 10.75
C VAL A 19 -6.52 -11.05 9.35
N GLY A 20 -7.35 -12.09 9.19
CA GLY A 20 -7.74 -12.59 7.88
C GLY A 20 -8.53 -11.56 7.04
N SER A 21 -9.39 -10.77 7.68
CA SER A 21 -10.12 -9.69 7.00
C SER A 21 -9.19 -8.55 6.58
N LEU A 22 -8.18 -8.24 7.40
CA LEU A 22 -7.17 -7.23 7.11
C LEU A 22 -6.30 -7.66 5.92
N GLU A 23 -5.86 -8.92 5.87
CA GLU A 23 -5.11 -9.47 4.73
C GLU A 23 -5.91 -9.38 3.42
N LEU A 24 -7.19 -9.79 3.44
CA LEU A 24 -8.09 -9.67 2.27
C LEU A 24 -8.29 -8.22 1.83
N LEU A 25 -8.36 -7.27 2.78
CA LEU A 25 -8.47 -5.84 2.49
C LEU A 25 -7.19 -5.30 1.83
N HIS A 26 -6.02 -5.68 2.32
CA HIS A 26 -4.74 -5.28 1.72
C HIS A 26 -4.57 -5.86 0.32
N ASP A 27 -4.87 -7.14 0.10
CA ASP A 27 -4.78 -7.76 -1.23
C ASP A 27 -5.74 -7.09 -2.24
N LYS A 28 -6.97 -6.76 -1.82
CA LYS A 28 -7.91 -6.02 -2.66
C LYS A 28 -7.43 -4.60 -2.96
N ALA A 29 -6.81 -3.92 -2.00
CA ALA A 29 -6.23 -2.60 -2.20
C ALA A 29 -5.05 -2.64 -3.18
N ILE A 30 -4.14 -3.61 -3.04
CA ILE A 30 -3.01 -3.83 -3.95
C ILE A 30 -3.52 -4.11 -5.36
N ALA A 31 -4.53 -4.97 -5.52
CA ALA A 31 -5.11 -5.29 -6.83
C ALA A 31 -5.73 -4.07 -7.52
N LYS A 32 -6.46 -3.24 -6.77
CA LYS A 32 -7.06 -2.00 -7.31
C LYS A 32 -5.99 -1.00 -7.76
N LEU A 33 -4.94 -0.83 -6.96
CA LEU A 33 -3.82 0.05 -7.30
C LEU A 33 -3.06 -0.46 -8.53
N ALA A 34 -2.83 -1.78 -8.61
CA ALA A 34 -2.19 -2.40 -9.77
C ALA A 34 -3.01 -2.19 -11.06
N GLU A 35 -4.34 -2.29 -11.00
CA GLU A 35 -5.22 -2.01 -12.14
C GLU A 35 -5.11 -0.55 -12.60
N GLN A 36 -5.08 0.40 -11.66
CA GLN A 36 -4.91 1.82 -11.99
C GLN A 36 -3.55 2.09 -12.64
N LEU A 37 -2.47 1.54 -12.07
CA LEU A 37 -1.14 1.62 -12.67
C LEU A 37 -1.12 1.06 -14.09
N HIS A 38 -1.73 -0.11 -14.31
CA HIS A 38 -1.77 -0.72 -15.63
C HIS A 38 -2.46 0.16 -16.68
N LYS A 39 -3.47 0.95 -16.31
CA LYS A 39 -4.13 1.92 -17.21
C LYS A 39 -3.15 3.01 -17.64
N TYR A 40 -2.37 3.57 -16.72
CA TYR A 40 -1.33 4.55 -17.06
C TYR A 40 -0.20 3.92 -17.89
N GLU A 41 0.25 2.71 -17.51
CA GLU A 41 1.30 1.99 -18.26
C GLU A 41 0.89 1.76 -19.71
N LYS A 42 -0.37 1.40 -19.95
CA LYS A 42 -0.93 1.22 -21.29
C LYS A 42 -1.10 2.56 -22.03
N LYS A 43 -1.53 3.61 -21.34
CA LYS A 43 -1.74 4.96 -21.93
C LYS A 43 -0.43 5.57 -22.42
N TYR A 44 0.65 5.42 -21.67
CA TYR A 44 1.95 6.02 -21.96
C TYR A 44 2.99 5.03 -22.50
N ASN A 45 2.62 3.75 -22.66
CA ASN A 45 3.50 2.65 -23.05
C ASN A 45 4.82 2.62 -22.24
N LEU A 46 4.71 2.85 -20.93
CA LEU A 46 5.83 3.02 -20.02
C LEU A 46 5.54 2.34 -18.69
N ARG A 47 6.50 1.59 -18.16
CA ARG A 47 6.35 0.90 -16.86
C ARG A 47 6.34 1.91 -15.72
N SER A 48 5.48 1.69 -14.72
CA SER A 48 5.29 2.63 -13.59
C SER A 48 6.56 2.87 -12.77
N GLU A 49 7.40 1.86 -12.60
CA GLU A 49 8.70 2.01 -11.93
C GLU A 49 9.65 2.92 -12.71
N ILE A 50 9.67 2.76 -14.04
CA ILE A 50 10.54 3.55 -14.92
C ILE A 50 10.02 4.99 -14.97
N PHE A 51 8.71 5.15 -15.15
CA PHE A 51 8.03 6.44 -15.04
C PHE A 51 8.38 7.17 -13.74
N TYR A 52 8.28 6.49 -12.60
CA TYR A 52 8.55 7.09 -11.30
C TYR A 52 10.01 7.54 -11.15
N LYS A 53 10.98 6.78 -11.69
CA LYS A 53 12.39 7.18 -11.71
C LYS A 53 12.67 8.37 -12.64
N LEU A 54 11.89 8.51 -13.72
CA LEU A 54 12.07 9.55 -14.72
C LEU A 54 11.37 10.86 -14.36
N ILE A 55 10.24 10.80 -13.66
CA ILE A 55 9.43 12.00 -13.37
C ILE A 55 10.01 12.84 -12.23
N VAL A 56 10.66 12.20 -11.25
CA VAL A 56 11.19 12.85 -10.05
C VAL A 56 12.26 13.87 -10.43
N GLY A 57 12.02 15.14 -10.11
CA GLY A 57 12.93 16.25 -10.41
C GLY A 57 12.81 16.81 -11.83
N THR A 58 11.78 16.40 -12.59
CA THR A 58 11.46 16.98 -13.91
C THR A 58 10.27 17.93 -13.83
N PRO A 59 10.16 18.95 -14.71
CA PRO A 59 9.01 19.85 -14.75
C PRO A 59 7.70 19.14 -15.15
N ALA A 60 7.77 17.90 -15.64
CA ALA A 60 6.60 17.10 -15.90
C ALA A 60 5.93 16.61 -14.60
N GLU A 61 6.62 16.63 -13.45
CA GLU A 61 6.07 16.26 -12.14
C GLU A 61 4.79 17.02 -11.78
N ASP A 62 4.62 18.26 -12.27
CA ASP A 62 3.45 19.10 -12.02
C ASP A 62 2.22 18.77 -12.90
N THR A 63 2.32 17.79 -13.80
CA THR A 63 1.18 17.39 -14.64
C THR A 63 0.21 16.52 -13.84
N SER A 64 -1.07 16.86 -13.81
CA SER A 64 -2.10 16.13 -13.02
C SER A 64 -2.07 14.61 -13.22
N ASP A 65 -2.03 14.14 -14.47
CA ASP A 65 -1.95 12.70 -14.80
C ASP A 65 -0.72 12.02 -14.15
N PHE A 66 0.42 12.73 -14.13
CA PHE A 66 1.68 12.22 -13.59
C PHE A 66 1.73 12.28 -12.07
N ILE A 67 1.10 13.28 -11.45
CA ILE A 67 0.90 13.36 -10.00
C ILE A 67 0.05 12.17 -9.54
N GLU A 68 -1.09 11.93 -10.19
CA GLU A 68 -1.99 10.82 -9.87
C GLU A 68 -1.29 9.47 -10.04
N TRP A 69 -0.54 9.30 -11.13
CA TRP A 69 0.23 8.09 -11.36
C TRP A 69 1.31 7.89 -10.29
N ALA A 70 2.07 8.93 -9.93
CA ALA A 70 3.10 8.86 -8.89
C ALA A 70 2.52 8.53 -7.51
N ILE A 71 1.39 9.16 -7.14
CA ILE A 71 0.67 8.85 -5.88
C ILE A 71 0.19 7.40 -5.87
N CYS A 72 -0.37 6.93 -6.99
CA CYS A 72 -0.83 5.56 -7.14
C CYS A 72 0.31 4.56 -6.97
N TYR A 73 1.47 4.83 -7.59
CA TYR A 73 2.65 3.98 -7.51
C TYR A 73 3.24 3.94 -6.08
N ARG A 74 3.36 5.10 -5.42
CA ARG A 74 3.81 5.18 -4.02
C ARG A 74 2.88 4.41 -3.09
N SER A 75 1.56 4.54 -3.29
CA SER A 75 0.56 3.84 -2.48
C SER A 75 0.62 2.33 -2.70
N TYR A 76 0.78 1.88 -3.94
CA TYR A 76 0.99 0.47 -4.28
C TYR A 76 2.23 -0.07 -3.59
N PHE A 77 3.36 0.61 -3.75
CA PHE A 77 4.64 0.18 -3.20
C PHE A 77 4.63 0.14 -1.66
N ARG A 78 4.02 1.14 -1.01
CA ARG A 78 3.86 1.17 0.45
C ARG A 78 2.95 0.06 0.96
N THR A 79 1.83 -0.21 0.28
CA THR A 79 0.91 -1.29 0.68
C THR A 79 1.57 -2.66 0.51
N LEU A 80 2.34 -2.82 -0.57
CA LEU A 80 3.14 -4.01 -0.83
C LEU A 80 4.21 -4.20 0.26
N GLN A 81 4.99 -3.16 0.57
CA GLN A 81 5.94 -3.19 1.69
C GLN A 81 5.26 -3.54 3.01
N SER A 82 4.13 -2.93 3.33
CA SER A 82 3.40 -3.23 4.57
C SER A 82 3.00 -4.70 4.68
N LYS A 83 2.63 -5.34 3.57
CA LYS A 83 2.32 -6.77 3.53
C LYS A 83 3.55 -7.64 3.81
N PHE A 84 4.70 -7.27 3.26
CA PHE A 84 5.95 -8.02 3.44
C PHE A 84 6.67 -7.71 4.77
N SER A 85 6.57 -6.49 5.31
CA SER A 85 7.15 -6.10 6.59
C SER A 85 6.45 -6.74 7.80
N ILE A 86 5.22 -7.23 7.65
CA ILE A 86 4.53 -8.03 8.66
C ILE A 86 5.11 -9.45 8.77
N GLY A 87 5.98 -9.86 7.83
CA GLY A 87 6.69 -11.14 7.85
C GLY A 87 8.09 -11.11 8.47
N GLU A 88 8.66 -9.95 8.82
CA GLU A 88 10.07 -9.86 9.24
C GLU A 88 10.25 -9.20 10.61
N GLY A 89 9.69 -9.85 11.62
CA GLY A 89 10.12 -9.71 13.01
C GLY A 89 11.46 -10.41 13.29
N GLY A 90 12.48 -10.22 12.45
CA GLY A 90 13.81 -10.73 12.75
C GLY A 90 14.75 -10.85 11.57
N THR A 91 15.37 -9.75 11.15
CA THR A 91 16.83 -9.57 11.31
C THR A 91 17.18 -8.11 11.03
N GLY A 92 17.85 -7.49 12.00
CA GLY A 92 18.37 -6.15 11.83
C GLY A 92 19.59 -6.10 10.91
N VAL A 93 20.05 -4.86 10.77
CA VAL A 93 21.37 -4.44 10.26
C VAL A 93 21.48 -4.44 8.74
N PHE A 94 21.42 -3.24 8.15
CA PHE A 94 22.51 -2.69 7.33
C PHE A 94 22.63 -1.19 7.62
#